data_AF-A0A2T0S3C4-F1
#
_entry.id   AF-A0A2T0S3C4-F1
#
_cell.length_a   1.000
_cell.length_b   1.000
_cell.length_c   1.000
_cell.angle_alpha   90.00
_cell.angle_beta   90.00
_cell.angle_gamma   90.00
#
_symmetry.space_group_name_H-M   'P 1'
#
loop_
_entity.id
_entity.type
_entity.pdbx_description
1 polymer ?
#
loop_
_entity_poly.entity_id
_entity_poly.type
_entity_poly.pdbx_seq_one_letter_code
_entity_poly.pdbx_strand_id
1 'polypeptide(L)' 'MQTPDGAWRVEVVRRGTTRWYRIVHGDDVLDWLSIAAVERVLDEGGVDRRTLVEVDPPYRPPQSSTSAVRGR' A
#
# COMPACT_ATOMS: atom_id res chain seq x y z
N MET A 1 6.35 0.46 -3.49
CA MET A 1 7.44 1.46 -3.58
C MET A 1 7.69 2.04 -2.21
N GLN A 2 8.91 2.44 -1.89
CA GLN A 2 9.23 3.07 -0.60
C GLN A 2 10.39 4.06 -0.72
N THR A 3 10.57 4.95 0.25
CA THR A 3 11.80 5.74 0.36
C THR A 3 13.00 4.83 0.68
N PRO A 4 14.23 5.25 0.36
CA PRO A 4 15.42 4.41 0.58
C PRO A 4 15.67 4.06 2.05
N ASP A 5 15.27 4.95 2.96
CA ASP A 5 15.32 4.75 4.41
C ASP A 5 14.18 3.88 4.95
N GLY A 6 13.19 3.54 4.11
CA GLY A 6 12.01 2.77 4.48
C GLY A 6 11.00 3.53 5.35
N ALA A 7 11.19 4.82 5.60
CA ALA A 7 10.28 5.62 6.42
C ALA A 7 8.90 5.75 5.79
N TRP A 8 8.85 5.87 4.46
CA TRP A 8 7.61 5.99 3.70
C TRP A 8 7.46 4.83 2.74
N ARG A 9 6.28 4.21 2.73
CA ARG A 9 5.96 3.12 1.82
C ARG A 9 4.61 3.33 1.17
N VAL A 10 4.57 3.22 -0.14
CA VAL A 10 3.37 3.27 -0.97
C VAL A 10 3.09 1.87 -1.51
N GLU A 11 1.91 1.35 -1.20
CA GLU A 11 1.41 0.07 -1.69
C GLU A 11 0.26 0.30 -2.68
N VAL A 12 0.24 -0.52 -3.73
CA VAL A 12 -0.91 -0.60 -4.65
C VAL A 12 -1.73 -1.81 -4.25
N VAL A 13 -2.96 -1.58 -3.78
CA VAL A 13 -3.88 -2.66 -3.42
C VAL A 13 -4.83 -2.90 -4.58
N ARG A 14 -4.98 -4.17 -4.96
CA ARG A 14 -5.92 -4.61 -6.01
C ARG A 14 -6.84 -5.67 -5.42
N ARG A 15 -8.15 -5.46 -5.55
CA ARG A 15 -9.18 -6.43 -5.16
C ARG A 15 -10.25 -6.51 -6.24
N GLY A 16 -10.24 -7.59 -7.01
CA GLY A 16 -11.07 -7.70 -8.21
C GLY A 16 -10.73 -6.61 -9.22
N THR A 17 -11.72 -5.81 -9.60
CA THR A 17 -11.56 -4.65 -10.50
C THR A 17 -11.18 -3.36 -9.76
N THR A 18 -11.34 -3.32 -8.43
CA THR A 18 -11.03 -2.14 -7.63
C THR A 18 -9.54 -2.06 -7.35
N ARG A 19 -8.98 -0.86 -7.55
CA ARG A 19 -7.61 -0.52 -7.16
C ARG A 19 -7.61 0.70 -6.26
N TRP A 20 -6.77 0.70 -5.24
CA TRP A 20 -6.51 1.86 -4.40
C TRP A 20 -5.06 1.83 -3.92
N TYR A 21 -4.65 2.90 -3.26
CA TYR A 21 -3.31 3.04 -2.72
C TYR A 21 -3.35 3.12 -1.20
N ARG A 22 -2.26 2.67 -0.59
CA ARG A 22 -2.03 2.74 0.84
C ARG A 22 -0.67 3.35 1.10
N ILE A 23 -0.58 4.26 2.06
CA ILE A 23 0.67 4.79 2.59
C ILE A 23 0.90 4.20 3.98
N VAL A 24 2.11 3.74 4.23
CA VAL A 24 2.61 3.35 5.55
C VAL A 24 3.76 4.28 5.90
N HIS A 25 3.67 4.90 7.07
CA HIS A 25 4.71 5.78 7.63
C HIS A 25 4.85 5.54 9.13
N GLY A 26 5.93 4.88 9.55
CA GLY A 26 6.06 4.38 10.91
C GLY A 26 4.88 3.44 11.27
N ASP A 27 4.14 3.80 12.31
CA ASP A 27 2.92 3.08 12.74
C ASP A 27 1.64 3.57 12.04
N ASP A 28 1.72 4.67 11.29
CA ASP A 28 0.56 5.26 10.62
C ASP A 28 0.28 4.56 9.30
N VAL A 29 -1.01 4.28 9.08
CA VAL A 29 -1.51 3.66 7.87
C VAL A 29 -2.66 4.48 7.32
N LEU A 30 -2.45 5.05 6.13
CA LEU A 30 -3.51 5.67 5.35
C LEU A 30 -3.91 4.72 4.22
N ASP A 31 -5.17 4.27 4.23
CA ASP A 31 -5.71 3.32 3.25
C ASP A 31 -6.79 3.96 2.38
N TRP A 32 -7.23 3.25 1.33
CA TRP A 32 -8.27 3.71 0.40
C TRP A 32 -7.97 5.04 -0.30
N LEU A 33 -6.69 5.32 -0.56
CA LEU A 33 -6.27 6.54 -1.22
C LEU A 33 -6.40 6.42 -2.75
N SER A 34 -6.77 7.54 -3.37
CA SER A 34 -6.56 7.75 -4.81
C SER A 34 -5.10 8.11 -5.08
N ILE A 35 -4.65 8.01 -6.34
CA ILE A 35 -3.27 8.41 -6.69
C ILE A 35 -3.01 9.89 -6.38
N ALA A 36 -3.99 10.77 -6.61
CA ALA A 36 -3.86 12.18 -6.29
C ALA A 36 -3.75 12.44 -4.78
N ALA A 37 -4.43 11.64 -3.95
CA ALA A 37 -4.30 11.73 -2.50
C ALA A 37 -2.91 11.26 -2.05
N VAL A 38 -2.35 10.21 -2.66
CA VAL A 38 -0.97 9.78 -2.40
C VAL A 38 0.02 10.89 -2.70
N GLU A 39 -0.07 11.51 -3.87
CA GLU A 39 0.84 12.59 -4.26
C GLU A 39 0.81 13.75 -3.27
N ARG A 40 -0.38 14.16 -2.83
CA ARG A 40 -0.52 15.23 -1.81
C ARG A 40 0.11 14.86 -0.48
N VAL A 41 -0.15 13.66 0.02
CA VAL A 41 0.40 13.22 1.31
C VAL A 41 1.94 13.15 1.25
N LEU A 42 2.50 12.69 0.14
CA LEU A 42 3.96 12.66 -0.04
C LEU A 42 4.54 14.07 -0.14
N ASP A 43 3.91 14.97 -0.89
CA ASP A 43 4.34 16.37 -1.01
C ASP A 43 4.28 17.09 0.35
N GLU A 44 3.20 16.89 1.12
CA GLU A 44 3.05 17.41 2.48
C GLU A 44 4.09 16.83 3.45
N GLY A 45 4.48 15.56 3.26
CA GLY A 45 5.55 14.89 3.99
C GLY A 45 6.97 15.25 3.54
N GLY A 46 7.12 16.10 2.51
CA GLY A 46 8.43 16.48 1.95
C GLY A 46 9.13 15.35 1.19
N VAL A 47 8.39 14.32 0.76
CA VAL A 47 8.93 13.15 0.06
C VAL A 47 8.87 13.37 -1.44
N ASP A 48 10.02 13.54 -2.09
CA ASP A 48 10.08 13.53 -3.55
C ASP A 48 9.82 12.10 -4.06
N ARG A 49 8.70 11.93 -4.75
CA ARG A 49 8.29 10.69 -5.45
C ARG A 49 9.37 10.09 -6.36
N ARG A 50 10.34 10.87 -6.86
CA ARG A 50 11.48 10.36 -7.63
C ARG A 50 12.49 9.55 -6.80
N THR A 51 12.46 9.72 -5.48
CA THR A 51 13.33 9.00 -4.54
C THR A 51 12.76 7.64 -4.16
N LEU A 52 11.49 7.38 -4.49
CA LEU A 52 10.84 6.12 -4.21
C LEU A 52 11.48 5.02 -5.04
N VAL A 53 11.92 3.96 -4.37
CA VAL A 53 12.44 2.75 -4.97
C VAL A 53 11.35 1.70 -5.05
N GLU A 54 11.35 0.91 -6.12
CA GLU A 54 10.54 -0.28 -6.20
C GLU A 54 11.07 -1.32 -5.22
N VAL A 55 10.17 -1.89 -4.43
CA VAL A 55 10.48 -2.98 -3.51
C VAL A 55 9.47 -4.07 -3.78
N ASP A 56 9.97 -5.30 -3.88
CA ASP A 56 9.08 -6.45 -3.92
C ASP A 56 8.21 -6.43 -2.66
N PRO A 57 6.89 -6.66 -2.79
CA PRO A 57 6.07 -6.83 -1.60
C PRO A 57 6.66 -7.99 -0.80
N PRO A 58 6.75 -7.89 0.55
CA PRO A 58 7.13 -9.02 1.36
C PRO A 58 6.18 -10.15 0.98
N TYR A 59 6.73 -11.35 0.79
CA TYR A 59 5.95 -12.54 0.46
C TYR A 59 4.75 -12.62 1.39
N ARG A 60 3.57 -12.25 0.87
CA ARG A 60 2.31 -12.41 1.58
C ARG A 60 1.83 -13.79 1.20
N PRO A 61 1.89 -14.80 2.09
CA PRO A 61 1.27 -16.08 1.79
C PRO A 61 -0.18 -15.80 1.40
N PRO A 62 -0.74 -16.53 0.41
CA PRO A 62 -2.11 -16.34 0.00
C PRO A 62 -2.99 -16.42 1.24
N GLN A 63 -3.65 -15.32 1.57
CA GLN A 63 -4.63 -15.32 2.64
C GLN A 63 -5.72 -16.27 2.20
N SER A 64 -5.76 -17.45 2.80
CA SER A 64 -6.88 -18.36 2.69
C SER A 64 -8.12 -17.57 3.01
N SER A 65 -8.86 -17.17 1.97
CA SER A 65 -10.27 -16.86 2.09
C SER A 65 -10.89 -18.19 2.46
N THR A 66 -10.91 -18.51 3.75
CA THR A 66 -11.70 -19.60 4.29
C THR A 66 -13.15 -19.20 4.09
N SER A 67 -13.63 -19.39 2.86
CA SER A 67 -15.03 -19.63 2.59
C SER A 67 -15.28 -21.02 3.17
N ALA A 68 -15.56 -21.07 4.47
CA ALA A 68 -16.12 -22.25 5.09
C ALA A 68 -17.50 -22.44 4.46
N VAL A 69 -17.52 -23.25 3.40
CA VAL A 69 -18.75 -23.74 2.80
C VAL A 69 -19.46 -24.57 3.87
N ARG A 70 -20.74 -24.27 4.07
CA ARG A 70 -21.68 -25.04 4.88
C ARG A 70 -21.60 -26.53 4.54
N GLY A 71 -21.52 -27.37 5.58
CA GLY A 71 -21.83 -28.80 5.52
C GLY A 71 -23.00 -29.12 6.44
N ARG A 72 -24.19 -29.21 5.83
CA ARG A 72 -25.44 -29.90 6.21
C ARG A 72 -25.96 -29.81 7.65
#